data_AF-A0A7S0CDR1-F1
#
_entry.id   AF-A0A7S0CDR1-F1
#
_cell.length_a   1.000
_cell.length_b   1.000
_cell.length_c   1.000
_cell.angle_alpha   90.00
_cell.angle_beta   90.00
_cell.angle_gamma   90.00
#
_symmetry.space_group_name_H-M   'P 1'
#
loop_
_entity.id
_entity.type
_entity.pdbx_description
1 polymer ?
#
loop_
_entity_poly.entity_id
_entity_poly.type
_entity_poly.pdbx_seq_one_letter_code
_entity_poly.pdbx_strand_id
1 'polypeptide(L)'
;MFHATRIPKLEMDGYRIYDPSGLTHVVVVRKGLFFKLDFLKENGDPLPLTVLEDRIQQVIQLADAKQAVGEGHKIGWLTSQDRDSWTHNRELLLTHGGEEMQTALT
;
A
#
# COMPACT_ATOMS: atom_id res chain seq x y z
N MET A 1 -4.40 13.85 -6.89
CA MET A 1 -5.09 13.66 -5.60
C MET A 1 -5.31 12.19 -5.32
N PHE A 2 -5.98 11.47 -6.24
CA PHE A 2 -6.11 10.01 -6.19
C PHE A 2 -5.11 9.32 -7.12
N HIS A 3 -4.88 8.03 -6.89
CA HIS A 3 -4.03 7.15 -7.73
C HIS A 3 -2.65 7.74 -8.05
N ALA A 4 -2.05 8.47 -7.11
CA ALA A 4 -0.76 9.10 -7.33
C ALA A 4 0.15 8.91 -6.12
N THR A 5 1.43 8.73 -6.37
CA THR A 5 2.45 8.65 -5.31
C THR A 5 3.78 9.23 -5.76
N ARG A 6 4.55 9.75 -4.80
CA ARG A 6 5.94 10.15 -5.02
C ARG A 6 6.82 8.91 -5.04
N ILE A 7 7.76 8.86 -5.98
CA ILE A 7 8.72 7.76 -6.10
C ILE A 7 10.10 8.31 -5.77
N PRO A 8 10.78 7.79 -4.73
CA PRO A 8 12.11 8.26 -4.37
C PRO A 8 13.11 7.91 -5.48
N LYS A 9 13.97 8.87 -5.83
CA LYS A 9 15.08 8.70 -6.78
C LYS A 9 16.27 9.56 -6.35
N LEU A 10 17.48 9.11 -6.69
CA LEU A 10 18.68 9.91 -6.49
C LEU A 10 18.59 11.23 -7.26
N GLU A 11 19.21 12.28 -6.72
CA GLU A 11 19.19 13.67 -7.19
C GLU A 11 17.82 14.36 -7.12
N MET A 12 16.79 13.74 -7.67
CA MET A 12 15.44 14.31 -7.74
C MET A 12 14.37 13.23 -7.84
N ASP A 13 13.44 13.25 -6.90
CA ASP A 13 12.31 12.33 -6.89
C ASP A 13 11.37 12.52 -8.07
N GLY A 14 10.71 11.43 -8.45
CA GLY A 14 9.61 11.46 -9.41
C GLY A 14 8.25 11.37 -8.73
N TYR A 15 7.22 11.36 -9.57
CA TYR A 15 5.88 10.95 -9.18
C TYR A 15 5.34 9.97 -10.23
N ARG A 16 4.39 9.13 -9.81
CA ARG A 16 3.63 8.25 -10.70
C ARG A 16 2.15 8.50 -10.46
N ILE A 17 1.40 8.71 -11.54
CA ILE A 17 -0.06 8.74 -11.57
C ILE A 17 -0.47 7.48 -12.30
N TYR A 18 -1.39 6.72 -11.70
CA TYR A 18 -1.88 5.46 -12.25
C TYR A 18 -3.27 5.67 -12.88
N ASP A 19 -3.60 4.84 -13.87
CA ASP A 19 -4.91 4.84 -14.50
C ASP A 19 -5.98 4.39 -13.47
N PRO A 20 -7.01 5.21 -13.18
CA PRO A 20 -8.07 4.83 -12.27
C PRO A 20 -8.96 3.70 -12.79
N SER A 21 -9.00 3.45 -14.11
CA SER A 21 -9.94 2.50 -14.73
C SER A 21 -9.78 1.05 -14.22
N GLY A 22 -8.57 0.67 -13.80
CA GLY A 22 -8.26 -0.66 -13.22
C GLY A 22 -7.95 -0.68 -11.73
N LEU A 23 -7.97 0.47 -11.04
CA LEU A 23 -7.52 0.60 -9.66
C LEU A 23 -8.65 1.10 -8.75
N THR A 24 -9.57 0.20 -8.41
CA THR A 24 -10.77 0.52 -7.62
C THR A 24 -10.59 0.33 -6.11
N HIS A 25 -9.35 0.25 -5.65
CA HIS A 25 -9.00 -0.05 -4.28
C HIS A 25 -8.32 1.12 -3.57
N VAL A 26 -8.36 1.06 -2.24
CA VAL A 26 -7.58 1.90 -1.35
C VAL A 26 -6.58 1.04 -0.59
N VAL A 27 -5.51 1.67 -0.13
CA VAL A 27 -4.53 1.05 0.77
C VAL A 27 -4.80 1.55 2.18
N VAL A 28 -5.08 0.64 3.11
CA VAL A 28 -5.32 0.93 4.53
C VAL A 28 -4.09 0.51 5.33
N VAL A 29 -3.64 1.37 6.25
CA VAL A 29 -2.48 1.10 7.10
C VAL A 29 -2.89 1.05 8.56
N ARG A 30 -2.54 -0.04 9.25
CA ARG A 30 -2.77 -0.18 10.69
C ARG A 30 -1.63 -0.96 11.34
N LYS A 31 -1.12 -0.45 12.46
CA LYS A 31 0.04 -1.01 13.20
C LYS A 31 1.31 -1.19 12.34
N GLY A 32 1.42 -0.45 11.23
CA GLY A 32 2.53 -0.55 10.27
C GLY A 32 2.35 -1.65 9.22
N LEU A 33 1.20 -2.34 9.21
CA LEU A 33 0.82 -3.33 8.21
C LEU A 33 -0.07 -2.68 7.15
N PHE A 34 0.05 -3.15 5.91
CA PHE A 34 -0.64 -2.62 4.73
C PHE A 34 -1.69 -3.60 4.25
N PHE A 35 -2.88 -3.09 3.91
CA PHE A 35 -4.01 -3.88 3.43
C PHE A 35 -4.59 -3.24 2.18
N LYS A 36 -4.93 -4.07 1.19
CA LYS A 36 -5.69 -3.66 0.00
C LYS A 36 -7.18 -3.85 0.30
N LEU A 37 -7.98 -2.83 0.03
CA LEU A 37 -9.43 -2.86 0.22
C LEU A 37 -10.10 -2.27 -1.02
N ASP A 38 -10.91 -3.06 -1.72
CA ASP A 38 -11.70 -2.55 -2.84
C ASP A 38 -12.83 -1.66 -2.32
N PHE A 39 -13.02 -0.52 -2.98
CA PHE A 39 -13.99 0.50 -2.58
C PHE A 39 -15.19 0.59 -3.53
N LEU A 40 -15.03 0.13 -4.77
CA LEU A 40 -16.09 0.09 -5.78
C LEU A 40 -16.58 -1.34 -6.02
N LYS A 41 -17.83 -1.45 -6.43
CA LYS A 41 -18.41 -2.66 -7.02
C LYS A 41 -17.89 -2.84 -8.46
N GLU A 42 -18.13 -4.02 -9.04
CA GLU A 42 -17.75 -4.33 -10.43
C GLU A 42 -18.36 -3.37 -11.46
N ASN A 43 -19.53 -2.79 -11.17
CA ASN A 43 -20.19 -1.81 -12.04
C ASN A 43 -19.67 -0.37 -11.87
N GLY A 44 -18.68 -0.13 -11.00
CA GLY A 44 -18.09 1.17 -10.73
C GLY A 44 -18.78 1.98 -9.62
N ASP A 45 -19.90 1.50 -9.05
CA ASP A 45 -20.56 2.19 -7.95
C ASP A 45 -19.80 2.01 -6.63
N PRO A 46 -19.83 2.99 -5.72
CA PRO A 46 -19.32 2.82 -4.37
C PRO A 46 -19.97 1.64 -3.64
N LEU A 47 -19.17 0.93 -2.85
CA LEU A 47 -19.72 -0.05 -1.92
C LEU A 47 -20.60 0.64 -0.86
N PRO A 48 -21.65 -0.03 -0.36
CA PRO A 48 -22.45 0.49 0.74
C PRO A 48 -21.59 0.77 1.97
N LEU A 49 -21.95 1.80 2.74
CA LEU A 49 -21.23 2.18 3.96
C LEU A 49 -21.05 1.01 4.93
N THR A 50 -22.10 0.22 5.14
CA THR A 50 -22.06 -0.96 6.03
C THR A 50 -21.01 -1.98 5.60
N VAL A 51 -20.85 -2.21 4.28
CA VAL A 51 -19.85 -3.12 3.75
C VAL A 51 -18.43 -2.57 3.96
N LEU A 52 -18.25 -1.25 3.82
CA LEU A 52 -16.97 -0.61 4.07
C LEU A 52 -16.60 -0.67 5.55
N GLU A 53 -17.56 -0.43 6.45
CA GLU A 53 -17.39 -0.55 7.90
C GLU A 53 -16.97 -1.97 8.30
N ASP A 54 -17.68 -2.99 7.78
CA ASP A 54 -17.35 -4.39 8.03
C ASP A 54 -15.93 -4.75 7.55
N ARG A 55 -15.53 -4.30 6.36
CA ARG A 55 -14.19 -4.54 5.82
C ARG A 55 -13.10 -3.83 6.64
N ILE A 56 -13.35 -2.60 7.09
CA ILE A 56 -12.41 -1.89 7.96
C ILE A 56 -12.29 -2.61 9.30
N GLN A 57 -13.39 -3.12 9.85
CA GLN A 57 -13.37 -3.90 11.09
C GLN A 57 -12.57 -5.21 10.93
N GLN A 58 -12.65 -5.87 9.78
CA GLN A 58 -11.81 -7.02 9.46
C GLN A 58 -10.32 -6.64 9.40
N VAL A 59 -9.97 -5.52 8.78
CA VAL A 59 -8.58 -5.01 8.78
C VAL A 59 -8.09 -4.77 10.20
N ILE A 60 -8.93 -4.22 11.08
CA ILE A 60 -8.60 -4.03 12.50
C ILE A 60 -8.26 -5.37 13.17
N GLN A 61 -9.16 -6.35 13.06
CA GLN A 61 -8.99 -7.67 13.67
C GLN A 61 -7.74 -8.40 13.14
N LEU A 62 -7.53 -8.39 11.81
CA LEU A 62 -6.38 -9.02 11.18
C LEU A 62 -5.06 -8.38 11.61
N ALA A 63 -5.01 -7.05 11.67
CA ALA A 63 -3.82 -6.34 12.10
C ALA A 63 -3.50 -6.59 13.59
N ASP A 64 -4.52 -6.68 14.46
CA ASP A 64 -4.31 -7.02 15.88
C ASP A 64 -3.81 -8.46 16.05
N ALA A 65 -4.40 -9.41 15.33
CA ALA A 65 -3.97 -10.81 15.36
C ALA A 65 -2.51 -10.96 14.90
N LYS A 66 -2.14 -10.34 13.77
CA LYS A 66 -0.74 -10.34 13.27
C LYS A 66 0.23 -9.69 14.25
N GLN A 67 -0.16 -8.56 14.83
CA GLN A 67 0.66 -7.90 15.84
C GLN A 67 0.90 -8.77 17.07
N ALA A 68 -0.13 -9.49 17.55
CA ALA A 68 -0.04 -10.33 18.74
C ALA A 68 0.99 -11.46 18.59
N VAL A 69 1.16 -11.98 17.37
CA VAL A 69 2.16 -13.02 17.05
C VAL A 69 3.48 -12.47 16.51
N GLY A 70 3.66 -11.14 16.48
CA GLY A 70 4.87 -10.50 15.96
C GLY A 70 5.06 -10.65 14.45
N GLU A 71 3.99 -10.88 13.70
CA GLU A 71 4.04 -11.08 12.25
C GLU A 71 3.93 -9.75 11.50
N GLY A 72 4.73 -9.63 10.43
CA GLY A 72 4.67 -8.53 9.47
C GLY A 72 5.72 -7.43 9.69
N HIS A 73 6.25 -6.93 8.58
CA HIS A 73 7.29 -5.91 8.57
C HIS A 73 6.67 -4.50 8.46
N LYS A 74 7.13 -3.58 9.30
CA LYS A 74 6.61 -2.20 9.37
C LYS A 74 7.18 -1.30 8.25
N ILE A 75 7.17 -1.74 7.00
CA ILE A 75 7.92 -1.11 5.89
C ILE A 75 7.62 0.39 5.64
N GLY A 76 6.48 0.89 6.13
CA GLY A 76 6.08 2.29 5.95
C GLY A 76 7.05 3.31 6.55
N TRP A 77 7.81 2.95 7.59
CA TRP A 77 8.77 3.87 8.23
C TRP A 77 9.89 4.29 7.27
N LEU A 78 10.21 3.48 6.24
CA LEU A 78 11.22 3.81 5.25
C LEU A 78 10.89 5.11 4.48
N THR A 79 9.60 5.42 4.35
CA THR A 79 9.14 6.63 3.65
C THR A 79 9.46 7.92 4.40
N SER A 80 9.81 7.85 5.69
CA SER A 80 10.21 9.00 6.50
C SER A 80 11.72 9.21 6.59
N GLN A 81 12.53 8.34 5.97
CA GLN A 81 13.98 8.53 5.91
C GLN A 81 14.37 9.68 4.98
N ASP A 82 15.65 10.05 4.99
CA ASP A 82 16.21 10.93 3.97
C ASP A 82 16.00 10.32 2.56
N ARG A 83 16.09 11.18 1.53
CA ARG A 83 15.70 10.81 0.16
C ARG A 83 16.59 9.75 -0.45
N ASP A 84 17.88 9.78 -0.18
CA ASP A 84 18.85 8.86 -0.76
C ASP A 84 18.77 7.49 -0.06
N SER A 85 18.67 7.49 1.27
CA SER A 85 18.42 6.30 2.09
C SER A 85 17.10 5.63 1.70
N TRP A 86 16.02 6.39 1.52
CA TRP A 86 14.75 5.82 1.06
C TRP A 86 14.87 5.25 -0.36
N THR A 87 15.56 5.95 -1.26
CA THR A 87 15.81 5.45 -2.62
C THR A 87 16.51 4.10 -2.59
N HIS A 88 17.62 4.00 -1.85
CA HIS A 88 18.39 2.76 -1.76
C HIS A 88 17.60 1.63 -1.11
N ASN A 89 16.89 1.90 -0.01
CA ASN A 89 16.05 0.90 0.65
C ASN A 89 14.90 0.42 -0.25
N ARG A 90 14.32 1.32 -1.06
CA ARG A 90 13.30 0.95 -2.04
C ARG A 90 13.88 0.03 -3.12
N GLU A 91 15.07 0.30 -3.64
CA GLU A 91 15.75 -0.56 -4.62
C GLU A 91 16.03 -1.95 -4.07
N LEU A 92 16.47 -2.04 -2.81
CA LEU A 92 16.67 -3.31 -2.12
C LEU A 92 15.35 -4.09 -2.01
N LEU A 93 14.25 -3.43 -1.63
CA LEU A 93 12.93 -4.06 -1.58
C LEU A 93 12.45 -4.57 -2.94
N LEU A 94 12.70 -3.82 -4.02
CA LEU A 94 12.33 -4.23 -5.37
C LEU A 94 13.15 -5.42 -5.86
N THR A 95 14.43 -5.45 -5.50
CA THR A 95 15.36 -6.52 -5.91
C THR A 95 15.08 -7.83 -5.17
N HIS A 96 14.73 -7.76 -3.89
CA HIS A 96 14.58 -8.93 -3.01
C HIS A 96 13.13 -9.29 -2.68
N GLY A 97 12.16 -8.48 -3.10
CA GLY A 97 10.74 -8.62 -2.74
C GLY A 97 9.98 -9.73 -3.48
N GLY A 98 10.65 -10.51 -4.32
CA GLY A 98 10.07 -11.67 -5.00
C GLY A 98 9.05 -11.34 -6.09
N GLU A 99 8.26 -12.34 -6.46
CA GLU A 99 7.33 -12.33 -7.61
C GLU A 99 6.18 -11.32 -7.44
N GLU A 100 5.69 -11.13 -6.21
CA GLU A 100 4.63 -10.16 -5.90
C GLU A 100 5.08 -8.72 -6.19
N MET A 101 6.33 -8.39 -5.89
CA MET A 101 6.91 -7.07 -6.20
C MET A 101 7.15 -6.88 -7.70
N GLN A 102 7.48 -7.94 -8.45
CA GLN A 102 7.61 -7.86 -9.90
C GLN A 102 6.26 -7.58 -10.57
N THR A 103 5.21 -8.27 -10.11
CA THR A 103 3.83 -8.09 -10.59
C THR A 103 3.28 -6.70 -10.28
N ALA A 104 3.66 -6.11 -9.14
CA ALA A 104 3.22 -4.77 -8.75
C ALA A 104 3.86 -3.63 -9.58
N LEU A 105 4.91 -3.91 -10.37
CA LEU A 105 5.63 -2.91 -11.16
C LEU A 105 5.19 -2.83 -12.62
N THR A 106 4.70 -3.95 -13.16
CA THR A 106 4.05 -4.06 -14.48
C THR A 106 2.70 -3.36 -14.48
#